data_AF-M5RTC5-F1
#
_entry.id   AF-M5RTC5-F1
#
_cell.length_a   1.000
_cell.length_b   1.000
_cell.length_c   1.000
_cell.angle_alpha   90.00
_cell.angle_beta   90.00
_cell.angle_gamma   90.00
#
_symmetry.space_group_name_H-M   'P 1'
#
loop_
_entity.id
_entity.type
_entity.pdbx_description
1 polymer ?
#
loop_
_entity_poly.entity_id
_entity_poly.type
_entity_poly.pdbx_seq_one_letter_code
_entity_poly.pdbx_strand_id
1 'polypeptide(L)'
;MTSEPTNAEQLAFDFVEADHAAANIPTDDLDLAAIEKSALGDDAYNLMEAIVVEVNMEMAWARVKANRGAPGPDGLTVEDFPEWFAPRWQNIRRQLLDGTYRPEPVRRKTILKPDGGTRELGIPNLLDRVIQAAIVLVLTPIFD
;
A
#
# COMPACT_ATOMS: atom_id res chain seq x y z
N MET A 1 -18.72 -6.06 -41.38
CA MET A 1 -17.54 -5.88 -40.51
C MET A 1 -17.97 -5.00 -39.36
N THR A 2 -18.63 -5.60 -38.38
CA THR A 2 -19.07 -4.92 -37.16
C THR A 2 -17.97 -5.15 -36.13
N SER A 3 -17.19 -4.10 -35.87
CA SER A 3 -16.23 -4.08 -34.77
C SER A 3 -17.01 -4.05 -33.46
N GLU A 4 -16.93 -5.11 -32.67
CA GLU A 4 -17.31 -5.07 -31.26
C GLU A 4 -16.27 -4.26 -30.49
N PRO A 5 -16.66 -3.30 -29.64
CA PRO A 5 -15.71 -2.65 -28.75
C PRO A 5 -15.32 -3.63 -27.63
N THR A 6 -14.01 -3.82 -27.50
CA THR A 6 -13.31 -4.47 -26.40
C THR A 6 -13.94 -4.11 -25.05
N ASN A 7 -14.58 -5.07 -24.40
CA ASN A 7 -15.04 -4.96 -23.02
C ASN A 7 -13.81 -4.96 -22.08
N ALA A 8 -13.16 -3.81 -21.97
CA ALA A 8 -12.28 -3.48 -20.87
C ALA A 8 -13.15 -2.85 -19.78
N GLU A 9 -13.98 -3.66 -19.13
CA GLU A 9 -14.57 -3.28 -17.86
C GLU A 9 -13.40 -3.03 -16.90
N GLN A 10 -13.16 -1.73 -16.69
CA GLN A 10 -12.29 -1.19 -15.67
C GLN A 10 -12.64 -1.86 -14.33
N LEU A 11 -11.79 -2.75 -13.85
CA LEU A 11 -11.64 -3.00 -12.41
C LEU A 11 -11.00 -1.73 -11.84
N ALA A 12 -11.86 -0.75 -11.55
CA ALA A 12 -11.50 0.45 -10.82
C ALA A 12 -11.19 0.04 -9.37
N PHE A 13 -9.98 0.34 -8.92
CA PHE A 13 -9.62 0.22 -7.50
C PHE A 13 -10.40 1.29 -6.75
N ASP A 14 -11.49 0.90 -6.11
CA ASP A 14 -12.49 1.81 -5.59
C ASP A 14 -12.25 2.06 -4.09
N PHE A 15 -11.44 3.07 -3.78
CA PHE A 15 -11.19 3.50 -2.38
C PHE A 15 -12.44 4.07 -1.68
N VAL A 16 -13.56 4.26 -2.40
CA VAL A 16 -14.72 5.06 -1.97
C VAL A 16 -15.44 4.49 -0.75
N GLU A 17 -15.29 3.20 -0.41
CA GLU A 17 -15.87 2.64 0.83
C GLU A 17 -14.92 2.64 2.06
N ALA A 18 -13.71 3.20 1.95
CA ALA A 18 -12.78 3.20 3.09
C ALA A 18 -13.11 4.24 4.20
N ASP A 19 -14.05 5.16 3.97
CA ASP A 19 -14.42 6.19 4.96
C ASP A 19 -15.42 5.70 6.03
N HIS A 20 -16.13 4.57 5.81
CA HIS A 20 -16.97 3.95 6.84
C HIS A 20 -16.22 2.95 7.74
N ALA A 21 -15.02 2.53 7.36
CA ALA A 21 -14.21 1.56 8.11
C ALA A 21 -13.33 2.20 9.21
N ALA A 22 -13.18 3.53 9.23
CA ALA A 22 -12.31 4.21 10.21
C ALA A 22 -12.80 4.12 11.66
N ALA A 23 -14.09 3.80 11.89
CA ALA A 23 -14.67 3.63 13.22
C ALA A 23 -14.75 2.17 13.68
N ASN A 24 -14.38 1.21 12.84
CA ASN A 24 -14.47 -0.21 13.14
C ASN A 24 -13.35 -0.98 12.43
N ILE A 25 -12.09 -0.53 12.60
CA ILE A 25 -10.94 -1.39 12.30
C ILE A 25 -11.03 -2.53 13.31
N PRO A 26 -11.38 -3.77 12.91
CA PRO A 26 -11.43 -4.89 13.82
C PRO A 26 -10.00 -5.15 14.25
N THR A 27 -9.70 -4.94 15.53
CA THR A 27 -8.40 -5.23 16.14
C THR A 27 -8.23 -6.71 16.46
N ASP A 28 -9.26 -7.52 16.22
CA ASP A 28 -9.26 -8.94 16.48
C ASP A 28 -9.33 -9.70 15.16
N ASP A 29 -8.30 -10.51 14.92
CA ASP A 29 -8.30 -11.69 14.05
C ASP A 29 -8.98 -11.52 12.68
N LEU A 30 -8.48 -10.58 11.89
CA LEU A 30 -8.77 -10.50 10.44
C LEU A 30 -8.30 -11.77 9.75
N ASP A 31 -9.16 -12.79 9.74
CA ASP A 31 -9.12 -14.07 9.03
C ASP A 31 -7.72 -14.49 8.53
N LEU A 32 -6.76 -14.51 9.48
CA LEU A 32 -5.38 -14.93 9.23
C LEU A 32 -5.37 -16.35 8.66
N ALA A 33 -6.38 -17.16 8.96
CA ALA A 33 -6.57 -18.49 8.43
C ALA A 33 -6.68 -18.53 6.90
N ALA A 34 -7.27 -17.51 6.26
CA ALA A 34 -7.36 -17.42 4.80
C ALA A 34 -5.99 -17.09 4.17
N ILE A 35 -5.18 -16.29 4.86
CA ILE A 35 -3.81 -15.96 4.45
C ILE A 35 -2.86 -17.13 4.77
N GLU A 36 -2.95 -17.74 5.95
CA GLU A 36 -2.15 -18.89 6.40
C GLU A 36 -2.31 -20.09 5.47
N LYS A 37 -3.56 -20.42 5.10
CA LYS A 37 -3.83 -21.58 4.25
C LYS A 37 -3.30 -21.43 2.83
N SER A 38 -3.08 -20.19 2.39
CA SER A 38 -2.46 -19.86 1.11
C SER A 38 -0.95 -19.58 1.19
N ALA A 39 -0.37 -19.43 2.39
CA ALA A 39 1.04 -19.08 2.55
C ALA A 39 1.93 -20.30 2.89
N LEU A 40 1.33 -21.42 3.32
CA LEU A 40 2.03 -22.57 3.89
C LEU A 40 2.16 -23.79 2.96
N GLY A 41 1.87 -23.67 1.65
CA GLY A 41 2.07 -24.75 0.68
C GLY A 41 2.93 -24.32 -0.52
N ASP A 42 4.22 -24.67 -0.57
CA ASP A 42 5.14 -24.37 -1.70
C ASP A 42 5.22 -22.88 -2.17
N ASP A 43 4.57 -21.94 -1.46
CA ASP A 43 4.14 -20.62 -1.91
C ASP A 43 5.12 -19.45 -1.64
N ALA A 44 6.40 -19.71 -1.39
CA ALA A 44 7.42 -18.65 -1.29
C ALA A 44 7.54 -17.82 -2.59
N TYR A 45 7.07 -18.36 -3.72
CA TYR A 45 7.05 -17.71 -5.03
C TYR A 45 5.86 -16.75 -5.26
N ASN A 46 4.87 -16.70 -4.36
CA ASN A 46 3.66 -15.87 -4.53
C ASN A 46 3.59 -14.66 -3.57
N LEU A 47 4.64 -14.37 -2.79
CA LEU A 47 4.63 -13.25 -1.83
C LEU A 47 4.36 -11.90 -2.51
N MET A 48 4.91 -11.67 -3.71
CA MET A 48 4.64 -10.44 -4.44
C MET A 48 3.18 -10.36 -4.90
N GLU A 49 2.58 -11.48 -5.30
CA GLU A 49 1.14 -11.53 -5.62
C GLU A 49 0.31 -11.19 -4.38
N ALA A 50 0.64 -11.77 -3.22
CA ALA A 50 -0.02 -11.47 -1.95
C ALA A 50 0.10 -9.98 -1.56
N ILE A 51 1.27 -9.37 -1.79
CA ILE A 51 1.51 -7.94 -1.53
C ILE A 51 0.55 -7.06 -2.34
N VAL A 52 0.31 -7.40 -3.60
CA VAL A 52 -0.49 -6.56 -4.52
C VAL A 52 -1.96 -6.99 -4.63
N VAL A 53 -2.44 -7.89 -3.77
CA VAL A 53 -3.88 -8.17 -3.66
C VAL A 53 -4.60 -6.91 -3.16
N GLU A 54 -5.78 -6.65 -3.72
CA GLU A 54 -6.60 -5.47 -3.45
C GLU A 54 -6.86 -5.26 -1.94
N VAL A 55 -7.33 -6.30 -1.24
CA VAL A 55 -7.59 -6.22 0.21
C VAL A 55 -6.33 -5.84 1.01
N ASN A 56 -5.15 -6.35 0.63
CA ASN A 56 -3.90 -6.01 1.32
C ASN A 56 -3.51 -4.54 1.07
N MET A 57 -3.73 -4.03 -0.15
CA MET A 57 -3.47 -2.64 -0.50
C MET A 57 -4.42 -1.66 0.20
N GLU A 58 -5.69 -2.04 0.37
CA GLU A 58 -6.66 -1.27 1.16
C GLU A 58 -6.26 -1.21 2.64
N MET A 59 -5.87 -2.34 3.22
CA MET A 59 -5.37 -2.40 4.61
C MET A 59 -4.10 -1.56 4.79
N ALA A 60 -3.17 -1.66 3.83
CA ALA A 60 -1.95 -0.86 3.82
C ALA A 60 -2.26 0.64 3.74
N TRP A 61 -3.18 1.04 2.87
CA TRP A 61 -3.66 2.40 2.76
C TRP A 61 -4.29 2.90 4.07
N ALA A 62 -5.19 2.14 4.67
CA ALA A 62 -5.85 2.50 5.92
C ALA A 62 -4.83 2.78 7.04
N ARG A 63 -3.79 1.93 7.16
CA ARG A 63 -2.67 2.13 8.11
C ARG A 63 -1.91 3.42 7.83
N VAL A 64 -1.60 3.72 6.56
CA VAL A 64 -0.87 4.94 6.19
C VAL A 64 -1.71 6.21 6.42
N LYS A 65 -3.00 6.17 6.06
CA LYS A 65 -3.97 7.26 6.30
C LYS A 65 -4.10 7.57 7.79
N ALA A 66 -4.19 6.54 8.65
CA ALA A 66 -4.29 6.70 10.11
C ALA A 66 -3.06 7.38 10.73
N ASN A 67 -1.86 7.19 10.16
CA ASN A 67 -0.62 7.77 10.66
C ASN A 67 -0.48 9.28 10.43
N ARG A 68 -1.32 9.89 9.56
CA ARG A 68 -1.34 11.35 9.28
C ARG A 68 0.05 11.95 8.99
N GLY A 69 0.89 11.19 8.28
CA GLY A 69 2.26 11.57 7.98
C GLY A 69 2.33 12.75 7.01
N ALA A 70 3.36 13.59 7.15
CA ALA A 70 3.62 14.69 6.21
C ALA A 70 3.83 14.16 4.78
N PRO A 71 3.48 14.96 3.74
CA PRO A 71 3.70 14.56 2.35
C PRO A 71 5.19 14.31 2.06
N GLY A 72 5.46 13.47 1.06
CA GLY A 72 6.80 13.22 0.57
C GLY A 72 7.37 14.39 -0.24
N PRO A 73 8.53 14.22 -0.89
CA PRO A 73 9.04 15.14 -1.90
C PRO A 73 8.05 15.45 -3.03
N ASP A 74 7.20 14.49 -3.40
CA ASP A 74 6.17 14.62 -4.43
C ASP A 74 5.03 15.59 -4.07
N GLY A 75 4.89 15.94 -2.80
CA GLY A 75 3.83 16.82 -2.31
C GLY A 75 2.45 16.18 -2.25
N LEU A 76 2.32 14.88 -2.57
CA LEU A 76 1.04 14.19 -2.62
C LEU A 76 0.48 14.02 -1.20
N THR A 77 -0.74 14.52 -0.98
CA THR A 77 -1.41 14.46 0.33
C THR A 77 -2.24 13.18 0.48
N VAL A 78 -2.68 12.91 1.70
CA VAL A 78 -3.53 11.75 2.00
C VAL A 78 -4.91 11.93 1.35
N GLU A 79 -5.36 13.16 1.23
CA GLU A 79 -6.63 13.55 0.64
C GLU A 79 -6.62 13.37 -0.88
N ASP A 80 -5.51 13.71 -1.55
CA ASP A 80 -5.36 13.59 -3.01
C ASP A 80 -5.09 12.14 -3.48
N PHE A 81 -4.64 11.28 -2.56
CA PHE A 81 -4.11 9.96 -2.91
C PHE A 81 -5.10 9.03 -3.61
N PRO A 82 -6.37 8.89 -3.16
CA PRO A 82 -7.32 7.97 -3.80
C PRO A 82 -7.55 8.28 -5.28
N GLU A 83 -7.80 9.56 -5.60
CA GLU A 83 -8.02 10.04 -6.97
C GLU A 83 -6.75 9.89 -7.83
N TRP A 84 -5.57 10.12 -7.23
CA TRP A 84 -4.30 9.94 -7.92
C TRP A 84 -3.98 8.46 -8.17
N PHE A 85 -4.25 7.58 -7.22
CA PHE A 85 -3.84 6.18 -7.26
C PHE A 85 -4.74 5.30 -8.11
N ALA A 86 -6.06 5.43 -7.99
CA ALA A 86 -7.03 4.58 -8.69
C ALA A 86 -6.74 4.42 -10.20
N PRO A 87 -6.51 5.49 -11.00
CA PRO A 87 -6.21 5.35 -12.42
C PRO A 87 -4.79 4.79 -12.71
N ARG A 88 -3.88 4.83 -11.74
CA ARG A 88 -2.47 4.41 -11.88
C ARG A 88 -2.22 2.99 -11.38
N TRP A 89 -3.13 2.45 -10.55
CA TRP A 89 -2.93 1.21 -9.83
C TRP A 89 -2.55 0.04 -10.74
N GLN A 90 -3.26 -0.16 -11.85
CA GLN A 90 -3.00 -1.28 -12.76
C GLN A 90 -1.56 -1.25 -13.35
N ASN A 91 -1.02 -0.05 -13.56
CA ASN A 91 0.37 0.11 -14.01
C ASN A 91 1.36 -0.13 -12.86
N ILE A 92 1.09 0.41 -11.67
CA ILE A 92 1.92 0.21 -10.47
C ILE A 92 1.98 -1.28 -10.10
N ARG A 93 0.83 -1.97 -10.04
CA ARG A 93 0.72 -3.40 -9.77
C ARG A 93 1.61 -4.21 -10.72
N ARG A 94 1.53 -3.91 -12.01
CA ARG A 94 2.37 -4.58 -13.03
C ARG A 94 3.85 -4.33 -12.79
N GLN A 95 4.25 -3.09 -12.50
CA GLN A 95 5.64 -2.77 -12.21
C GLN A 95 6.17 -3.51 -10.97
N LEU A 96 5.33 -3.69 -9.94
CA LEU A 96 5.69 -4.43 -8.73
C LEU A 96 5.90 -5.92 -9.03
N LEU A 97 4.98 -6.54 -9.77
CA LEU A 97 5.07 -7.94 -10.18
C LEU A 97 6.25 -8.21 -11.12
N ASP A 98 6.50 -7.31 -12.07
CA ASP A 98 7.59 -7.42 -13.03
C ASP A 98 8.96 -7.03 -12.42
N GLY A 99 8.99 -6.56 -11.17
CA GLY A 99 10.22 -6.09 -10.50
C GLY A 99 10.82 -4.82 -11.12
N THR A 100 10.02 -4.06 -11.87
CA THR A 100 10.46 -2.83 -12.55
C THR A 100 10.13 -1.56 -11.77
N TYR A 101 9.33 -1.65 -10.69
CA TYR A 101 9.03 -0.53 -9.80
C TYR A 101 10.31 0.07 -9.22
N ARG A 102 10.42 1.40 -9.27
CA ARG A 102 11.52 2.16 -8.68
C ARG A 102 10.96 3.14 -7.64
N PRO A 103 11.22 2.91 -6.34
CA PRO A 103 10.88 3.87 -5.31
C PRO A 103 11.58 5.21 -5.56
N GLU A 104 10.88 6.29 -5.23
CA GLU A 104 11.39 7.65 -5.42
C GLU A 104 12.31 8.06 -4.26
N PRO A 105 13.16 9.10 -4.44
CA PRO A 105 14.03 9.59 -3.38
C PRO A 105 13.26 10.01 -2.11
N VAL A 106 13.86 9.85 -0.93
CA VAL A 106 13.25 10.24 0.35
C VAL A 106 13.61 11.70 0.72
N ARG A 107 12.66 12.45 1.28
CA ARG A 107 12.93 13.80 1.82
C ARG A 107 13.61 13.69 3.18
N ARG A 108 14.73 14.39 3.38
CA ARG A 108 15.37 14.49 4.70
C ARG A 108 14.73 15.59 5.54
N LYS A 109 14.33 15.26 6.76
CA LYS A 109 13.88 16.21 7.78
C LYS A 109 14.67 16.00 9.06
N THR A 110 15.36 17.04 9.52
CA THR A 110 16.02 17.01 10.81
C THR A 110 15.03 17.42 11.89
N ILE A 111 14.86 16.56 12.89
CA ILE A 111 14.09 16.87 14.10
C ILE A 111 15.02 16.90 15.31
N LEU A 112 14.71 17.74 16.30
CA LEU A 112 15.41 17.73 17.58
C LEU A 112 14.89 16.56 18.41
N LYS A 113 15.80 15.83 19.03
CA LYS A 113 15.48 14.89 20.08
C LYS A 113 15.14 15.65 21.37
N PRO A 114 14.34 15.07 22.28
CA PRO A 114 14.01 15.69 23.56
C PRO A 114 15.23 15.99 24.44
N ASP A 115 16.34 15.26 24.24
CA ASP A 115 17.59 15.31 25.01
C ASP A 115 18.67 16.23 24.41
N GLY A 116 18.36 16.96 23.33
CA GLY A 116 19.26 17.95 22.72
C GLY A 116 20.09 17.46 21.53
N GLY A 117 19.95 16.20 21.11
CA GLY A 117 20.51 15.71 19.84
C GLY A 117 19.62 15.98 18.63
N THR A 118 20.08 15.67 17.42
CA THR A 118 19.25 15.65 16.20
C THR A 118 18.94 14.22 15.77
N ARG A 119 17.78 14.01 15.13
CA ARG A 119 17.44 12.80 14.37
C ARG A 119 17.11 13.20 12.94
N GLU A 120 17.85 12.64 11.99
CA GLU A 120 17.46 12.71 10.58
C GLU A 120 16.32 11.71 10.33
N LEU A 121 15.24 12.21 9.74
CA LEU A 121 14.12 11.40 9.26
C LEU A 121 14.14 11.40 7.73
N GLY A 122 14.07 10.22 7.14
CA GLY A 122 13.67 10.06 5.74
C GLY A 122 12.16 9.98 5.66
N ILE A 123 11.54 10.87 4.90
CA ILE A 123 10.11 10.85 4.60
C ILE A 123 9.95 10.38 3.17
N PRO A 124 9.51 9.12 2.93
CA PRO A 124 9.22 8.62 1.59
C PRO A 124 7.98 9.29 0.99
N ASN A 125 7.83 9.14 -0.33
CA ASN A 125 6.59 9.46 -1.04
C ASN A 125 5.42 8.62 -0.52
N LEU A 126 4.21 9.13 -0.71
CA LEU A 126 3.03 8.51 -0.12
C LEU A 126 2.78 7.11 -0.68
N LEU A 127 2.95 6.93 -2.00
CA LEU A 127 2.87 5.62 -2.65
C LEU A 127 3.86 4.60 -2.05
N ASP A 128 5.12 5.01 -1.87
CA ASP A 128 6.15 4.13 -1.31
C ASP A 128 5.81 3.68 0.12
N ARG A 129 5.20 4.56 0.92
CA ARG A 129 4.74 4.20 2.27
C ARG A 129 3.63 3.15 2.23
N VAL A 130 2.70 3.27 1.29
CA VAL A 130 1.62 2.28 1.12
C VAL A 130 2.20 0.93 0.70
N ILE A 131 3.12 0.90 -0.28
CA ILE A 131 3.78 -0.33 -0.73
C ILE A 131 4.59 -0.96 0.41
N GLN A 132 5.34 -0.17 1.18
CA GLN A 132 6.08 -0.65 2.34
C GLN A 132 5.14 -1.24 3.41
N ALA A 133 4.01 -0.59 3.68
CA ALA A 133 3.02 -1.11 4.63
C ALA A 133 2.40 -2.43 4.14
N ALA A 134 2.15 -2.56 2.83
CA ALA A 134 1.65 -3.79 2.20
C ALA A 134 2.67 -4.94 2.31
N ILE A 135 3.97 -4.65 2.13
CA ILE A 135 5.06 -5.61 2.34
C ILE A 135 5.10 -6.06 3.80
N VAL A 136 5.04 -5.12 4.75
CA VAL A 136 5.06 -5.45 6.18
C VAL A 136 3.88 -6.33 6.57
N LEU A 137 2.67 -6.04 6.08
CA LEU A 137 1.48 -6.85 6.33
C LEU A 137 1.67 -8.33 5.95
N VAL A 138 2.29 -8.59 4.80
CA VAL A 138 2.53 -9.95 4.31
C VAL A 138 3.69 -10.62 5.02
N LEU A 139 4.78 -9.89 5.30
CA LEU A 139 6.00 -10.48 5.85
C LEU A 139 5.97 -10.65 7.37
N THR A 140 5.30 -9.78 8.12
CA THR A 140 5.23 -9.89 9.59
C THR A 140 4.81 -11.27 10.09
N PRO A 141 3.70 -11.89 9.63
CA PRO A 141 3.29 -13.22 10.13
C PRO A 141 4.26 -14.36 9.76
N ILE A 142 5.24 -14.12 8.89
CA ILE A 142 6.26 -15.11 8.52
C ILE A 142 7.45 -15.05 9.49
N PHE A 143 7.72 -13.89 10.09
CA PHE A 143 8.93 -13.63 10.86
C PHE A 143 8.71 -13.39 12.36
N ASP A 144 7.47 -13.13 12.79
CA ASP A 144 7.07 -12.84 14.17
C ASP A 144 6.02 -13.86 14.63
#